data_AF-A0A8D3CXE6-F1
#
_entry.id   AF-A0A8D3CXE6-F1
#
_cell.length_a   1.000
_cell.length_b   1.000
_cell.length_c   1.000
_cell.angle_alpha   90.00
_cell.angle_beta   90.00
_cell.angle_gamma   90.00
#
_symmetry.space_group_name_H-M   'P 1'
#
loop_
_entity.id
_entity.type
_entity.pdbx_description
1 polymer ?
#
loop_
_entity_poly.entity_id
_entity_poly.type
_entity_poly.pdbx_seq_one_letter_code
_entity_poly.pdbx_strand_id
1 'polypeptide(L)'
;CVCECVCRACQMDLQTAIQETQCALNLVLNNKFSEALDLLKPWWRDSMYHALGYSSILVMQATMTFEHRDIQTAMATIKDALNTCQKFRKKNSVVGSLSSLISKQTRLQEEEMHAEICYAECLLQKATLTFVQDENMISFIKGGIKIRTSYQIYKILRLLEFIGFSGNRDFGLSQLREGASSQSLRSILSALTLLFYHTYVSLILGTGEGNLVEAEALLEPYQHKYPKGSIILFYTARIATLRGNFEKARARYEECISSQQEWKQIHHLCYWELMWTHSYQQEWQQAYRYADLLCKESRWSKAIYVYQKAAIISMMSEEDVKKTGEDIVELFRQVEGLKQRLAGKSIPTEKFAVRKSRRYKAASPVPLVIPALEMMYVWNGFTIVGKRADATEALLVTIEAAEEQLHPSEFHPDDSCLVQMLKGLCLKHLGRLLQAELCFTQVLEGRIRYDHYLVPFTLHELGLLYKQQGDITKATTYIENAKTNYKDYSMESRLHFRIHAALGSLRGSPVGTP
;
A
#
# COMPACT_ATOMS: atom_id res chain seq x y z
N CYS A 1 38.91 -17.38 -20.98
CA CYS A 1 38.74 -16.67 -22.26
C CYS A 1 37.95 -17.52 -23.24
N VAL A 2 36.64 -17.29 -23.35
CA VAL A 2 35.89 -17.41 -24.61
C VAL A 2 34.89 -16.25 -24.59
N CYS A 3 35.40 -15.05 -24.85
CA CYS A 3 34.64 -13.86 -25.18
C CYS A 3 34.97 -13.52 -26.63
N GLU A 4 34.03 -12.86 -27.30
CA GLU A 4 34.11 -12.34 -28.68
C GLU A 4 33.59 -13.28 -29.78
N CYS A 5 32.28 -13.28 -29.94
CA CYS A 5 31.60 -12.99 -31.21
C CYS A 5 30.07 -13.05 -30.99
N VAL A 6 29.49 -11.96 -30.48
CA VAL A 6 28.04 -11.76 -30.63
C VAL A 6 27.82 -11.32 -32.07
N CYS A 7 27.58 -12.29 -32.95
CA CYS A 7 27.14 -12.03 -34.32
C CYS A 7 25.88 -11.16 -34.27
N ARG A 8 26.00 -9.92 -34.73
CA ARG A 8 24.90 -8.95 -34.96
C ARG A 8 23.92 -9.38 -36.08
N ALA A 9 23.88 -10.67 -36.40
CA ALA A 9 23.22 -11.25 -37.56
C ALA A 9 21.99 -12.12 -37.21
N CYS A 10 21.69 -12.36 -35.93
CA CYS A 10 20.51 -13.12 -35.53
C CYS A 10 19.45 -12.18 -34.93
N GLN A 11 18.24 -12.16 -35.51
CA GLN A 11 17.09 -11.53 -34.88
C GLN A 11 16.74 -12.29 -33.59
N MET A 12 16.41 -11.57 -32.52
CA MET A 12 15.97 -12.16 -31.26
C MET A 12 14.58 -12.80 -31.45
N ASP A 13 14.47 -14.11 -31.25
CA ASP A 13 13.18 -14.80 -31.32
C ASP A 13 12.37 -14.66 -30.02
N LEU A 14 11.06 -14.87 -30.13
CA LEU A 14 10.11 -14.68 -29.03
C LEU A 14 10.40 -15.59 -27.84
N GLN A 15 10.76 -16.85 -28.08
CA GLN A 15 10.94 -17.84 -27.02
C GLN A 15 12.21 -17.53 -26.22
N THR A 16 13.31 -17.23 -26.89
CA THR A 16 14.56 -16.77 -26.25
C THR A 16 14.32 -15.49 -25.45
N ALA A 17 13.57 -14.53 -26.01
CA ALA A 17 13.24 -13.30 -25.29
C ALA A 17 12.44 -13.54 -23.99
N ILE A 18 11.49 -14.47 -24.00
CA ILE A 18 10.73 -14.88 -22.81
C ILE A 18 11.66 -15.53 -21.78
N GLN A 19 12.55 -16.42 -22.22
CA GLN A 19 13.50 -17.12 -21.34
C GLN A 19 14.51 -16.17 -20.69
N GLU A 20 15.14 -15.28 -21.46
CA GLU A 20 16.09 -14.29 -20.93
C GLU A 20 15.39 -13.33 -19.95
N THR A 21 14.15 -12.92 -20.24
CA THR A 21 13.36 -12.09 -19.32
C THR A 21 13.01 -12.85 -18.04
N GLN A 22 12.75 -14.16 -18.13
CA GLN A 22 12.51 -15.00 -16.95
C GLN A 22 13.77 -15.14 -16.10
N CYS A 23 14.94 -15.26 -16.73
CA CYS A 23 16.23 -15.23 -16.04
C CYS A 23 16.45 -13.90 -15.32
N ALA A 24 16.16 -12.76 -15.96
CA ALA A 24 16.24 -11.45 -15.34
C ALA A 24 15.32 -11.32 -14.12
N LEU A 25 14.10 -11.84 -14.21
CA LEU A 25 13.16 -11.88 -13.08
C LEU A 25 13.70 -12.73 -11.91
N ASN A 26 14.32 -13.88 -12.21
CA ASN A 26 14.97 -14.71 -11.19
C ASN A 26 16.16 -13.99 -10.54
N LEU A 27 16.90 -13.16 -11.28
CA LEU A 27 17.99 -12.33 -10.75
C LEU A 27 17.43 -11.27 -9.79
N VAL A 28 16.35 -10.57 -10.16
CA VAL A 28 15.65 -9.61 -9.28
C VAL A 28 15.20 -10.28 -7.97
N LEU A 29 14.60 -11.47 -8.06
CA LEU A 29 14.14 -12.23 -6.88
C LEU A 29 15.29 -12.74 -6.00
N ASN A 30 16.52 -12.77 -6.52
CA ASN A 30 17.76 -13.08 -5.78
C ASN A 30 18.60 -11.85 -5.46
N ASN A 31 18.01 -10.65 -5.47
CA ASN A 31 18.65 -9.37 -5.15
C ASN A 31 19.77 -8.94 -6.12
N LYS A 32 19.88 -9.56 -7.30
CA LYS A 32 20.88 -9.23 -8.33
C LYS A 32 20.30 -8.24 -9.33
N PHE A 33 19.92 -7.05 -8.86
CA PHE A 33 19.15 -6.09 -9.66
C PHE A 33 19.94 -5.53 -10.83
N SER A 34 21.23 -5.19 -10.61
CA SER A 34 22.11 -4.68 -11.66
C SER A 34 22.36 -5.74 -12.74
N GLU A 35 22.62 -7.00 -12.35
CA GLU A 35 22.79 -8.11 -13.31
C GLU A 35 21.50 -8.33 -14.15
N ALA A 36 20.32 -8.18 -13.53
CA ALA A 36 19.05 -8.28 -14.25
C ALA A 36 18.90 -7.18 -15.31
N LEU A 37 19.26 -5.93 -14.98
CA LEU A 37 19.24 -4.83 -15.93
C LEU A 37 20.27 -5.03 -17.05
N ASP A 38 21.48 -5.46 -16.73
CA ASP A 38 22.56 -5.71 -17.69
C ASP A 38 22.21 -6.86 -18.66
N LEU A 39 21.49 -7.87 -18.19
CA LEU A 39 20.97 -8.94 -19.05
C LEU A 39 19.96 -8.41 -20.08
N LEU A 40 19.08 -7.49 -19.67
CA LEU A 40 18.00 -7.01 -20.54
C LEU A 40 18.42 -5.88 -21.50
N LYS A 41 19.42 -5.10 -21.11
CA LYS A 41 19.89 -3.88 -21.79
C LYS A 41 20.44 -4.07 -23.22
N PRO A 42 20.95 -5.23 -23.67
CA PRO A 42 21.36 -5.39 -25.06
C PRO A 42 20.19 -5.39 -26.04
N TRP A 43 19.01 -5.88 -25.61
CA TRP A 43 17.88 -6.16 -26.50
C TRP A 43 16.62 -5.32 -26.24
N TRP A 44 16.60 -4.47 -25.20
CA TRP A 44 15.39 -3.73 -24.80
C TRP A 44 14.79 -2.79 -25.84
N ARG A 45 15.51 -2.45 -26.92
CA ARG A 45 14.99 -1.64 -28.05
C ARG A 45 14.50 -2.46 -29.24
N ASP A 46 14.82 -3.75 -29.23
CA ASP A 46 14.68 -4.66 -30.35
C ASP A 46 13.84 -5.90 -30.01
N SER A 47 13.48 -6.11 -28.74
CA SER A 47 12.63 -7.22 -28.28
C SER A 47 11.57 -6.73 -27.28
N MET A 48 10.30 -7.10 -27.50
CA MET A 48 9.17 -6.63 -26.68
C MET A 48 9.28 -7.02 -25.20
N TYR A 49 9.80 -8.22 -24.92
CA TYR A 49 9.93 -8.74 -23.56
C TYR A 49 11.10 -8.11 -22.81
N HIS A 50 12.23 -7.94 -23.47
CA HIS A 50 13.35 -7.18 -22.93
C HIS A 50 12.98 -5.72 -22.65
N ALA A 51 12.22 -5.10 -23.56
CA ALA A 51 11.70 -3.76 -23.41
C ALA A 51 10.79 -3.64 -22.18
N LEU A 52 9.82 -4.53 -22.06
CA LEU A 52 8.90 -4.61 -20.93
C LEU A 52 9.67 -4.87 -19.63
N GLY A 53 10.53 -5.89 -19.57
CA GLY A 53 11.28 -6.25 -18.37
C GLY A 53 12.18 -5.12 -17.88
N TYR A 54 12.99 -4.55 -18.79
CA TYR A 54 13.93 -3.48 -18.44
C TYR A 54 13.19 -2.23 -17.95
N SER A 55 12.14 -1.82 -18.67
CA SER A 55 11.31 -0.68 -18.23
C SER A 55 10.56 -0.95 -16.93
N SER A 56 10.10 -2.18 -16.69
CA SER A 56 9.39 -2.56 -15.46
C SER A 56 10.28 -2.45 -14.22
N ILE A 57 11.54 -2.87 -14.32
CA ILE A 57 12.50 -2.76 -13.21
C ILE A 57 12.76 -1.27 -12.89
N LEU A 58 12.94 -0.43 -13.91
CA LEU A 58 13.11 1.01 -13.70
C LEU A 58 11.84 1.70 -13.18
N VAL A 59 10.66 1.27 -13.62
CA VAL A 59 9.37 1.75 -13.08
C VAL A 59 9.25 1.39 -11.61
N MET A 60 9.62 0.16 -11.22
CA MET A 60 9.64 -0.28 -9.83
C MET A 60 10.60 0.58 -9.01
N GLN A 61 11.83 0.80 -9.49
CA GLN A 61 12.79 1.70 -8.84
C GLN A 61 12.22 3.12 -8.67
N ALA A 62 11.71 3.74 -9.74
CA ALA A 62 11.13 5.08 -9.68
C ALA A 62 9.94 5.19 -8.72
N THR A 63 9.09 4.16 -8.69
CA THR A 63 7.93 4.06 -7.79
C THR A 63 8.33 3.70 -6.36
N MET A 64 9.59 3.35 -6.10
CA MET A 64 10.08 3.12 -4.73
C MET A 64 10.92 4.30 -4.23
N THR A 65 11.67 4.96 -5.10
CA THR A 65 12.53 6.11 -4.73
C THR A 65 11.72 7.40 -4.60
N PHE A 66 10.68 7.56 -5.42
CA PHE A 66 9.98 8.82 -5.63
C PHE A 66 10.93 9.97 -6.02
N GLU A 67 12.09 9.66 -6.59
CA GLU A 67 13.04 10.66 -7.07
C GLU A 67 12.66 11.12 -8.47
N HIS A 68 12.63 12.45 -8.65
CA HIS A 68 12.26 13.02 -9.95
C HIS A 68 13.14 12.50 -11.09
N ARG A 69 14.45 12.33 -10.86
CA ARG A 69 15.38 11.79 -11.86
C ARG A 69 15.02 10.36 -12.27
N ASP A 70 14.70 9.50 -11.31
CA ASP A 70 14.33 8.10 -11.57
C ASP A 70 12.98 8.03 -12.29
N ILE A 71 12.00 8.84 -11.86
CA ILE A 71 10.69 8.96 -12.52
C ILE A 71 10.85 9.39 -13.98
N GLN A 72 11.67 10.40 -14.27
CA GLN A 72 11.93 10.85 -15.65
C GLN A 72 12.61 9.75 -16.48
N THR A 73 13.58 9.04 -15.89
CA THR A 73 14.29 7.94 -16.56
C THR A 73 13.35 6.79 -16.88
N ALA A 74 12.51 6.39 -15.93
CA ALA A 74 11.49 5.36 -16.11
C ALA A 74 10.43 5.78 -17.13
N MET A 75 10.00 7.05 -17.12
CA MET A 75 9.05 7.61 -18.10
C MET A 75 9.60 7.63 -19.53
N ALA A 76 10.89 7.95 -19.70
CA ALA A 76 11.55 7.86 -20.99
C ALA A 76 11.65 6.40 -21.46
N THR A 77 12.11 5.51 -20.57
CA THR A 77 12.32 4.09 -20.89
C THR A 77 10.99 3.39 -21.22
N ILE A 78 9.91 3.62 -20.46
CA ILE A 78 8.60 3.03 -20.76
C ILE A 78 8.00 3.56 -22.06
N LYS A 79 8.34 4.80 -22.47
CA LYS A 79 7.95 5.33 -23.79
C LYS A 79 8.69 4.59 -24.91
N ASP A 80 9.98 4.35 -24.75
CA ASP A 80 10.77 3.56 -25.71
C ASP A 80 10.32 2.09 -25.75
N ALA A 81 9.90 1.53 -24.61
CA ALA A 81 9.31 0.19 -24.55
C ALA A 81 7.99 0.10 -25.32
N LEU A 82 7.10 1.10 -25.15
CA LEU A 82 5.87 1.20 -25.95
C LEU A 82 6.17 1.27 -27.46
N ASN A 83 7.17 2.07 -27.85
CA ASN A 83 7.60 2.16 -29.25
C ASN A 83 8.13 0.82 -29.77
N THR A 84 8.87 0.09 -28.94
CA THR A 84 9.41 -1.24 -29.28
C THR A 84 8.29 -2.24 -29.47
N CYS A 85 7.37 -2.37 -28.50
CA CYS A 85 6.19 -3.24 -28.64
C CYS A 85 5.35 -2.89 -29.88
N GLN A 86 5.19 -1.59 -30.18
CA GLN A 86 4.44 -1.13 -31.35
C GLN A 86 5.00 -1.63 -32.69
N LYS A 87 6.30 -1.94 -32.79
CA LYS A 87 6.91 -2.52 -34.00
C LYS A 87 6.38 -3.92 -34.33
N PHE A 88 6.06 -4.69 -33.28
CA PHE A 88 5.59 -6.09 -33.34
C PHE A 88 4.07 -6.22 -33.32
N ARG A 89 3.36 -5.16 -32.90
CA ARG A 89 1.90 -5.12 -32.96
C ARG A 89 1.43 -5.12 -34.41
N LYS A 90 0.24 -5.69 -34.62
CA LYS A 90 -0.40 -5.71 -35.93
C LYS A 90 -0.55 -4.30 -36.49
N LYS A 91 0.07 -4.03 -37.63
CA LYS A 91 -0.07 -2.76 -38.35
C LYS A 91 -1.45 -2.70 -39.01
N ASN A 92 -2.44 -2.17 -38.30
CA ASN A 92 -3.67 -1.76 -38.97
C ASN A 92 -3.33 -0.59 -39.89
N SER A 93 -3.59 -0.75 -41.19
CA SER A 93 -3.44 0.31 -42.18
C SER A 93 -4.13 1.59 -41.70
N VAL A 94 -3.42 2.69 -41.84
CA VAL A 94 -3.73 4.02 -41.35
C VAL A 94 -5.10 4.50 -41.88
N VAL A 95 -5.88 5.14 -41.00
CA VAL A 95 -7.21 5.76 -41.22
C VAL A 95 -8.41 4.79 -41.28
N GLY A 96 -9.20 4.74 -40.19
CA GLY A 96 -10.55 4.20 -40.25
C GLY A 96 -11.08 3.67 -38.93
N SER A 97 -11.76 4.54 -38.18
CA SER A 97 -12.82 4.24 -37.21
C SER A 97 -12.66 3.06 -36.24
N LEU A 98 -12.61 3.38 -34.95
CA LEU A 98 -12.86 2.46 -33.82
C LEU A 98 -14.18 1.64 -33.94
N SER A 99 -15.04 1.91 -34.92
CA SER A 99 -16.26 1.13 -35.21
C SER A 99 -16.04 -0.13 -36.06
N SER A 100 -14.98 -0.25 -36.87
CA SER A 100 -14.81 -1.40 -37.78
C SER A 100 -14.08 -2.60 -37.16
N LEU A 101 -13.55 -2.46 -35.93
CA LEU A 101 -12.87 -3.54 -35.20
C LEU A 101 -13.81 -4.48 -34.44
N ILE A 102 -15.12 -4.24 -34.50
CA ILE A 102 -16.12 -5.01 -33.73
C ILE A 102 -16.68 -6.20 -34.55
N SER A 103 -16.42 -6.31 -35.87
CA SER A 103 -17.09 -7.33 -36.71
C SER A 103 -16.21 -8.34 -37.44
N LYS A 104 -14.87 -8.38 -37.24
CA LYS A 104 -14.04 -9.42 -37.86
C LYS A 104 -13.09 -10.07 -36.87
N GLN A 105 -13.36 -11.35 -36.61
CA GLN A 105 -12.52 -12.30 -35.88
C GLN A 105 -11.13 -12.31 -36.52
N THR A 106 -10.24 -11.47 -35.99
CA THR A 106 -8.92 -11.27 -36.59
C THR A 106 -7.99 -12.30 -35.96
N ARG A 107 -7.60 -13.33 -36.72
CA ARG A 107 -6.58 -14.30 -36.31
C ARG A 107 -5.26 -13.55 -36.15
N LEU A 108 -4.88 -13.26 -34.92
CA LEU A 108 -3.57 -12.68 -34.59
C LEU A 108 -2.52 -13.79 -34.59
N GLN A 109 -1.32 -13.48 -35.04
CA GLN A 109 -0.17 -14.36 -34.82
C GLN A 109 0.23 -14.33 -33.33
N GLU A 110 0.89 -15.39 -32.87
CA GLU A 110 1.33 -15.50 -31.47
C GLU A 110 2.18 -14.30 -31.04
N GLU A 111 3.16 -13.92 -31.86
CA GLU A 111 4.02 -12.76 -31.60
C GLU A 111 3.24 -11.44 -31.53
N GLU A 112 2.24 -11.25 -32.40
CA GLU A 112 1.37 -10.06 -32.37
C GLU A 112 0.53 -10.01 -31.08
N MET A 113 0.05 -11.16 -30.60
CA MET A 113 -0.70 -11.26 -29.34
C MET A 113 0.18 -10.90 -28.13
N HIS A 114 1.40 -11.41 -28.08
CA HIS A 114 2.37 -11.06 -27.03
C HIS A 114 2.70 -9.56 -27.07
N ALA A 115 2.83 -8.96 -28.26
CA ALA A 115 3.10 -7.54 -28.43
C ALA A 115 1.94 -6.67 -27.92
N GLU A 116 0.68 -7.06 -28.19
CA GLU A 116 -0.51 -6.39 -27.65
C GLU A 116 -0.52 -6.42 -26.11
N ILE A 117 -0.23 -7.57 -25.50
CA ILE A 117 -0.19 -7.73 -24.04
C ILE A 117 0.93 -6.87 -23.43
N CYS A 118 2.17 -6.97 -23.94
CA CYS A 118 3.30 -6.20 -23.43
C CYS A 118 3.06 -4.69 -23.57
N TYR A 119 2.42 -4.26 -24.66
CA TYR A 119 2.03 -2.86 -24.85
C TYR A 119 0.97 -2.41 -23.84
N ALA A 120 -0.05 -3.23 -23.58
CA ALA A 120 -1.09 -2.94 -22.58
C ALA A 120 -0.51 -2.84 -21.16
N GLU A 121 0.46 -3.69 -20.81
CA GLU A 121 1.17 -3.63 -19.53
C GLU A 121 2.03 -2.38 -19.41
N CYS A 122 2.78 -2.02 -20.47
CA CYS A 122 3.54 -0.78 -20.50
C CYS A 122 2.64 0.45 -20.36
N LEU A 123 1.43 0.43 -20.92
CA LEU A 123 0.45 1.51 -20.76
C LEU A 123 -0.01 1.65 -19.30
N LEU A 124 -0.25 0.54 -18.60
CA LEU A 124 -0.62 0.56 -17.18
C LEU A 124 0.51 1.12 -16.32
N GLN A 125 1.74 0.63 -16.52
CA GLN A 125 2.92 1.14 -15.80
C GLN A 125 3.16 2.64 -16.07
N LYS A 126 3.00 3.07 -17.32
CA LYS A 126 3.09 4.48 -17.69
C LYS A 126 1.95 5.31 -17.09
N ALA A 127 0.75 4.76 -16.94
CA ALA A 127 -0.34 5.45 -16.26
C ALA A 127 0.01 5.68 -14.78
N THR A 128 0.53 4.66 -14.11
CA THR A 128 1.03 4.75 -12.72
C THR A 128 2.09 5.85 -12.59
N LEU A 129 3.12 5.84 -13.43
CA LEU A 129 4.14 6.89 -13.42
C LEU A 129 3.58 8.27 -13.77
N THR A 130 2.58 8.37 -14.66
CA THR A 130 1.94 9.66 -14.98
C THR A 130 1.22 10.26 -13.78
N PHE A 131 0.62 9.42 -12.92
CA PHE A 131 -0.01 9.88 -11.68
C PHE A 131 1.01 10.31 -10.61
N VAL A 132 2.23 9.74 -10.68
CA VAL A 132 3.35 10.06 -9.80
C VAL A 132 4.13 11.30 -10.25
N GLN A 133 4.29 11.51 -11.56
CA GLN A 133 5.19 12.53 -12.12
C GLN A 133 4.67 13.96 -12.06
N ASP A 134 3.38 14.20 -12.34
CA ASP A 134 2.85 15.55 -12.56
C ASP A 134 1.51 15.83 -11.87
N GLU A 135 1.39 17.04 -11.35
CA GLU A 135 0.35 17.47 -10.41
C GLU A 135 -0.89 18.11 -11.06
N ASN A 136 -1.05 17.99 -12.40
CA ASN A 136 -2.11 18.69 -13.12
C ASN A 136 -3.22 17.77 -13.66
N MET A 137 -4.41 18.35 -13.89
CA MET A 137 -5.59 17.65 -14.41
C MET A 137 -5.32 16.95 -15.75
N ILE A 138 -4.41 17.52 -16.55
CA ILE A 138 -4.00 16.97 -17.86
C ILE A 138 -3.30 15.62 -17.67
N SER A 139 -2.43 15.47 -16.67
CA SER A 139 -1.77 14.21 -16.34
C SER A 139 -2.77 13.15 -15.85
N PHE A 140 -3.76 13.54 -15.04
CA PHE A 140 -4.84 12.63 -14.64
C PHE A 140 -5.63 12.09 -15.85
N ILE A 141 -6.05 12.97 -16.77
CA ILE A 141 -6.73 12.57 -18.01
C ILE A 141 -5.83 11.67 -18.86
N LYS A 142 -4.55 12.03 -19.02
CA LYS A 142 -3.56 11.23 -19.76
C LYS A 142 -3.35 9.84 -19.16
N GLY A 143 -3.40 9.69 -17.85
CA GLY A 143 -3.34 8.41 -17.15
C GLY A 143 -4.62 7.59 -17.36
N GLY A 144 -5.79 8.22 -17.19
CA GLY A 144 -7.08 7.57 -17.42
C GLY A 144 -7.26 7.04 -18.85
N ILE A 145 -6.83 7.80 -19.86
CA ILE A 145 -6.85 7.36 -21.26
C ILE A 145 -5.99 6.10 -21.45
N LYS A 146 -4.80 6.01 -20.83
CA LYS A 146 -3.91 4.84 -20.95
C LYS A 146 -4.53 3.59 -20.33
N ILE A 147 -5.15 3.73 -19.16
CA ILE A 147 -5.89 2.63 -18.51
C ILE A 147 -7.02 2.15 -19.42
N ARG A 148 -7.81 3.07 -19.98
CA ARG A 148 -8.89 2.74 -20.91
C ARG A 148 -8.36 2.02 -22.16
N THR A 149 -7.25 2.48 -22.74
CA THR A 149 -6.64 1.84 -23.91
C THR A 149 -6.13 0.44 -23.57
N SER A 150 -5.45 0.26 -22.45
CA SER A 150 -4.99 -1.05 -21.96
C SER A 150 -6.17 -2.02 -21.80
N TYR A 151 -7.25 -1.57 -21.16
CA TYR A 151 -8.48 -2.35 -21.01
C TYR A 151 -9.09 -2.77 -22.36
N GLN A 152 -9.14 -1.84 -23.32
CA GLN A 152 -9.68 -2.15 -24.66
C GLN A 152 -8.84 -3.22 -25.37
N ILE A 153 -7.52 -3.21 -25.19
CA ILE A 153 -6.63 -4.25 -25.73
C ILE A 153 -6.96 -5.60 -25.12
N TYR A 154 -7.03 -5.70 -23.79
CA TYR A 154 -7.40 -6.96 -23.12
C TYR A 154 -8.76 -7.49 -23.56
N LYS A 155 -9.74 -6.59 -23.77
CA LYS A 155 -11.06 -6.97 -24.30
C LYS A 155 -10.99 -7.53 -25.72
N ILE A 156 -10.22 -6.89 -26.61
CA ILE A 156 -10.04 -7.35 -28.00
C ILE A 156 -9.35 -8.71 -28.04
N LEU A 157 -8.39 -8.95 -27.15
CA LEU A 157 -7.71 -10.24 -27.01
C LEU A 157 -8.58 -11.34 -26.37
N ARG A 158 -9.87 -11.06 -26.14
CA ARG A 158 -10.83 -11.98 -25.48
C ARG A 158 -10.44 -12.40 -24.07
N LEU A 159 -9.39 -11.82 -23.50
CA LEU A 159 -9.01 -12.01 -22.09
C LEU A 159 -10.11 -11.54 -21.13
N LEU A 160 -11.05 -10.72 -21.64
CA LEU A 160 -12.20 -10.18 -20.90
C LEU A 160 -13.55 -10.43 -21.62
N GLU A 161 -13.64 -11.36 -22.59
CA GLU A 161 -14.83 -11.50 -23.45
C GLU A 161 -16.12 -11.94 -22.74
N PHE A 162 -16.01 -12.46 -21.52
CA PHE A 162 -17.16 -12.81 -20.68
C PHE A 162 -17.70 -11.62 -19.85
N ILE A 163 -17.04 -10.46 -19.92
CA ILE A 163 -17.18 -9.40 -18.92
C ILE A 163 -18.05 -8.28 -19.48
N GLY A 164 -19.37 -8.47 -19.33
CA GLY A 164 -20.26 -7.35 -19.06
C GLY A 164 -19.77 -6.67 -17.78
N PHE A 165 -19.46 -5.38 -17.85
CA PHE A 165 -18.88 -4.63 -16.75
C PHE A 165 -19.78 -4.70 -15.51
N SER A 166 -19.43 -5.57 -14.58
CA SER A 166 -19.65 -5.37 -13.15
C SER A 166 -18.28 -5.49 -12.52
N GLY A 167 -17.87 -4.53 -11.69
CA GLY A 167 -16.62 -4.57 -10.96
C GLY A 167 -16.62 -5.71 -9.93
N ASN A 168 -16.52 -6.95 -10.39
CA ASN A 168 -16.56 -8.14 -9.55
C ASN A 168 -15.15 -8.44 -9.03
N ARG A 169 -14.90 -8.01 -7.80
CA ARG A 169 -13.64 -8.26 -7.08
C ARG A 169 -13.27 -9.74 -7.04
N ASP A 170 -14.24 -10.61 -6.79
CA ASP A 170 -13.97 -12.03 -6.56
C ASP A 170 -13.52 -12.73 -7.86
N PHE A 171 -14.07 -12.30 -9.00
CA PHE A 171 -13.56 -12.71 -10.32
C PHE A 171 -12.15 -12.18 -10.58
N GLY A 172 -11.86 -10.92 -10.26
CA GLY A 172 -10.49 -10.39 -10.40
C GLY A 172 -9.47 -11.18 -9.57
N LEU A 173 -9.83 -11.57 -8.35
CA LEU A 173 -9.00 -12.42 -7.51
C LEU A 173 -8.86 -13.84 -8.06
N SER A 174 -9.91 -14.44 -8.65
CA SER A 174 -9.81 -15.77 -9.25
C SER A 174 -8.85 -15.80 -10.45
N GLN A 175 -8.89 -14.78 -11.31
CA GLN A 175 -7.96 -14.65 -12.44
C GLN A 175 -6.50 -14.47 -11.98
N LEU A 176 -6.26 -13.75 -10.89
CA LEU A 176 -4.93 -13.66 -10.30
C LEU A 176 -4.45 -15.01 -9.75
N ARG A 177 -5.33 -15.80 -9.12
CA ARG A 177 -4.98 -17.14 -8.63
C ARG A 177 -4.60 -18.09 -9.75
N GLU A 178 -5.37 -18.09 -10.83
CA GLU A 178 -5.07 -18.84 -12.05
C GLU A 178 -3.74 -18.40 -12.67
N GLY A 179 -3.51 -17.08 -12.73
CA GLY A 179 -2.22 -16.54 -13.15
C GLY A 179 -1.07 -17.03 -12.27
N ALA A 180 -1.24 -17.02 -10.94
CA ALA A 180 -0.23 -17.43 -9.98
C ALA A 180 0.09 -18.93 -10.05
N SER A 181 -0.87 -19.80 -10.37
CA SER A 181 -0.64 -21.24 -10.55
C SER A 181 -0.02 -21.61 -11.90
N SER A 182 0.04 -20.67 -12.85
CA SER A 182 0.65 -20.89 -14.17
C SER A 182 2.18 -21.02 -14.13
N GLN A 183 2.79 -21.62 -15.15
CA GLN A 183 4.25 -21.66 -15.35
C GLN A 183 4.73 -20.54 -16.30
N SER A 184 4.31 -19.31 -16.04
CA SER A 184 4.64 -18.15 -16.89
C SER A 184 5.39 -17.06 -16.15
N LEU A 185 6.00 -16.13 -16.89
CA LEU A 185 6.57 -14.87 -16.39
C LEU A 185 5.61 -14.09 -15.47
N ARG A 186 4.30 -14.24 -15.69
CA ARG A 186 3.25 -13.53 -14.95
C ARG A 186 2.86 -14.21 -13.65
N SER A 187 3.26 -15.46 -13.42
CA SER A 187 2.92 -16.21 -12.20
C SER A 187 3.35 -15.51 -10.93
N ILE A 188 4.62 -15.12 -10.82
CA ILE A 188 5.12 -14.40 -9.65
C ILE A 188 4.49 -13.01 -9.54
N LEU A 189 4.24 -12.31 -10.65
CA LEU A 189 3.58 -10.99 -10.60
C LEU A 189 2.15 -11.10 -10.06
N SER A 190 1.41 -12.14 -10.46
CA SER A 190 0.09 -12.45 -9.93
C SER A 190 0.15 -12.82 -8.44
N ALA A 191 1.13 -13.64 -8.03
CA ALA A 191 1.34 -13.99 -6.63
C ALA A 191 1.68 -12.76 -5.78
N LEU A 192 2.59 -11.89 -6.24
CA LEU A 192 2.94 -10.63 -5.56
C LEU A 192 1.75 -9.66 -5.50
N THR A 193 0.89 -9.64 -6.52
CA THR A 193 -0.35 -8.84 -6.52
C THR A 193 -1.34 -9.35 -5.48
N LEU A 194 -1.53 -10.66 -5.38
CA LEU A 194 -2.36 -11.28 -4.34
C LEU A 194 -1.77 -11.05 -2.94
N LEU A 195 -0.46 -11.18 -2.78
CA LEU A 195 0.24 -10.88 -1.53
C LEU A 195 0.01 -9.43 -1.11
N PHE A 196 0.20 -8.46 -2.01
CA PHE A 196 -0.10 -7.06 -1.75
C PHE A 196 -1.58 -6.83 -1.38
N TYR A 197 -2.49 -7.50 -2.09
CA TYR A 197 -3.92 -7.43 -1.78
C TYR A 197 -4.22 -7.92 -0.36
N HIS A 198 -3.76 -9.12 0.00
CA HIS A 198 -4.03 -9.73 1.31
C HIS A 198 -3.30 -9.03 2.47
N THR A 199 -2.12 -8.46 2.25
CA THR A 199 -1.28 -7.89 3.32
C THR A 199 -1.39 -6.37 3.49
N TYR A 200 -1.87 -5.65 2.48
CA TYR A 200 -2.02 -4.18 2.51
C TYR A 200 -3.41 -3.71 2.12
N VAL A 201 -3.95 -4.11 0.97
CA VAL A 201 -5.25 -3.58 0.49
C VAL A 201 -6.37 -3.94 1.45
N SER A 202 -6.47 -5.21 1.85
CA SER A 202 -7.46 -5.68 2.82
C SER A 202 -7.31 -5.03 4.19
N LEU A 203 -6.08 -4.69 4.60
CA LEU A 203 -5.82 -4.04 5.88
C LEU A 203 -6.20 -2.55 5.85
N ILE A 204 -5.76 -1.81 4.83
CA ILE A 204 -5.86 -0.34 4.77
C ILE A 204 -7.25 0.12 4.33
N LEU A 205 -7.84 -0.58 3.35
CA LEU A 205 -9.07 -0.22 2.67
C LEU A 205 -10.21 -1.23 2.91
N GLY A 206 -9.89 -2.44 3.38
CA GLY A 206 -10.86 -3.49 3.64
C GLY A 206 -11.39 -3.50 5.08
N THR A 207 -11.81 -4.68 5.54
CA THR A 207 -12.30 -4.90 6.92
C THR A 207 -11.17 -4.96 7.96
N GLY A 208 -9.91 -4.85 7.53
CA GLY A 208 -8.75 -5.06 8.38
C GLY A 208 -8.23 -6.50 8.41
N GLU A 209 -8.91 -7.43 7.74
CA GLU A 209 -8.53 -8.84 7.71
C GLU A 209 -8.26 -9.33 6.28
N GLY A 210 -7.05 -9.82 6.06
CA GLY A 210 -6.64 -10.48 4.82
C GLY A 210 -6.63 -12.01 4.97
N ASN A 211 -6.66 -12.73 3.84
CA ASN A 211 -6.49 -14.18 3.83
C ASN A 211 -4.99 -14.52 4.00
N LEU A 212 -4.53 -14.58 5.26
CA LEU A 212 -3.11 -14.86 5.55
C LEU A 212 -2.72 -16.31 5.25
N VAL A 213 -3.67 -17.25 5.27
CA VAL A 213 -3.43 -18.65 4.88
C VAL A 213 -3.08 -18.73 3.40
N GLU A 214 -3.88 -18.05 2.55
CA GLU A 214 -3.58 -17.94 1.12
C GLU A 214 -2.29 -17.17 0.86
N ALA A 215 -2.02 -16.08 1.59
CA ALA A 215 -0.77 -15.34 1.48
C ALA A 215 0.47 -16.22 1.78
N GLU A 216 0.41 -17.07 2.80
CA GLU A 216 1.49 -18.02 3.11
C GLU A 216 1.66 -19.08 2.01
N ALA A 217 0.57 -19.69 1.55
CA ALA A 217 0.60 -20.69 0.49
C ALA A 217 1.16 -20.12 -0.84
N LEU A 218 0.83 -18.87 -1.16
CA LEU A 218 1.39 -18.18 -2.34
C LEU A 218 2.89 -17.93 -2.22
N LEU A 219 3.40 -17.71 -1.00
CA LEU A 219 4.80 -17.36 -0.77
C LEU A 219 5.70 -18.60 -0.62
N GLU A 220 5.18 -19.71 -0.09
CA GLU A 220 5.92 -20.93 0.23
C GLU A 220 6.82 -21.45 -0.91
N PRO A 221 6.35 -21.58 -2.18
CA PRO A 221 7.21 -22.04 -3.27
C PRO A 221 8.43 -21.13 -3.50
N TYR A 222 8.26 -19.83 -3.25
CA TYR A 222 9.30 -18.83 -3.44
C TYR A 222 10.26 -18.73 -2.25
N GLN A 223 9.85 -19.13 -1.05
CA GLN A 223 10.75 -19.26 0.11
C GLN A 223 11.80 -20.34 -0.13
N HIS A 224 11.41 -21.46 -0.73
CA HIS A 224 12.35 -22.52 -1.11
C HIS A 224 13.26 -22.10 -2.27
N LYS A 225 12.69 -21.43 -3.28
CA LYS A 225 13.43 -21.05 -4.49
C LYS A 225 14.37 -19.86 -4.27
N TYR A 226 13.99 -18.91 -3.42
CA TYR A 226 14.69 -17.64 -3.18
C TYR A 226 14.79 -17.34 -1.67
N PRO A 227 15.46 -18.20 -0.88
CA PRO A 227 15.45 -18.10 0.59
C PRO A 227 16.05 -16.80 1.13
N LYS A 228 16.95 -16.15 0.37
CA LYS A 228 17.56 -14.85 0.71
C LYS A 228 17.01 -13.69 -0.12
N GLY A 229 16.00 -13.94 -0.95
CA GLY A 229 15.37 -12.91 -1.77
C GLY A 229 14.69 -11.87 -0.90
N SER A 230 15.06 -10.61 -1.03
CA SER A 230 14.57 -9.52 -0.19
C SER A 230 13.05 -9.35 -0.26
N ILE A 231 12.45 -9.48 -1.45
CA ILE A 231 10.99 -9.48 -1.62
C ILE A 231 10.33 -10.61 -0.81
N ILE A 232 10.94 -11.80 -0.81
CA ILE A 232 10.41 -12.98 -0.12
C ILE A 232 10.55 -12.85 1.39
N LEU A 233 11.71 -12.39 1.86
CA LEU A 233 11.96 -12.08 3.27
C LEU A 233 11.00 -11.00 3.79
N PHE A 234 10.79 -9.94 3.00
CA PHE A 234 9.87 -8.86 3.32
C PHE A 234 8.43 -9.37 3.52
N TYR A 235 7.89 -10.13 2.57
CA TYR A 235 6.54 -10.68 2.72
C TYR A 235 6.43 -11.71 3.84
N THR A 236 7.50 -12.49 4.08
CA THR A 236 7.56 -13.42 5.23
C THR A 236 7.46 -12.66 6.56
N ALA A 237 8.19 -11.56 6.69
CA ALA A 237 8.15 -10.69 7.85
C ALA A 237 6.77 -10.02 8.00
N ARG A 238 6.21 -9.51 6.89
CA ARG A 238 4.90 -8.85 6.87
C ARG A 238 3.77 -9.77 7.31
N ILE A 239 3.75 -11.01 6.83
CA ILE A 239 2.79 -12.01 7.27
C ILE A 239 2.95 -12.29 8.77
N ALA A 240 4.19 -12.40 9.27
CA ALA A 240 4.44 -12.58 10.70
C ALA A 240 3.93 -11.39 11.54
N THR A 241 4.13 -10.14 11.09
CA THR A 241 3.55 -8.94 11.73
C THR A 241 2.03 -9.04 11.80
N LEU A 242 1.37 -9.38 10.68
CA LEU A 242 -0.10 -9.48 10.61
C LEU A 242 -0.69 -10.62 11.46
N ARG A 243 0.12 -11.62 11.79
CA ARG A 243 -0.22 -12.69 12.75
C ARG A 243 0.08 -12.33 14.21
N GLY A 244 0.64 -11.15 14.48
CA GLY A 244 1.06 -10.72 15.83
C GLY A 244 2.37 -11.37 16.30
N ASN A 245 3.14 -12.00 15.42
CA ASN A 245 4.46 -12.57 15.75
C ASN A 245 5.55 -11.51 15.47
N PHE A 246 5.64 -10.53 16.37
CA PHE A 246 6.51 -9.36 16.22
C PHE A 246 7.99 -9.72 16.29
N GLU A 247 8.37 -10.71 17.10
CA GLU A 247 9.76 -11.15 17.25
C GLU A 247 10.28 -11.80 15.96
N LYS A 248 9.48 -12.70 15.35
CA LYS A 248 9.81 -13.28 14.04
C LYS A 248 9.82 -12.23 12.94
N ALA A 249 8.87 -11.29 12.97
CA ALA A 249 8.80 -10.22 11.98
C ALA A 249 10.07 -9.35 11.99
N ARG A 250 10.51 -8.89 13.18
CA ARG A 250 11.74 -8.10 13.34
C ARG A 250 12.95 -8.82 12.75
N ALA A 251 13.18 -10.07 13.17
CA ALA A 251 14.31 -10.86 12.70
C ALA A 251 14.32 -11.00 11.16
N ARG A 252 13.14 -11.17 10.53
CA ARG A 252 13.02 -11.32 9.07
C ARG A 252 13.17 -10.00 8.32
N TYR A 253 12.73 -8.88 8.87
CA TYR A 253 13.00 -7.56 8.29
C TYR A 253 14.49 -7.20 8.38
N GLU A 254 15.16 -7.50 9.49
CA GLU A 254 16.61 -7.30 9.64
C GLU A 254 17.38 -8.20 8.67
N GLU A 255 16.97 -9.46 8.51
CA GLU A 255 17.52 -10.37 7.49
C GLU A 255 17.33 -9.80 6.07
N CYS A 256 16.13 -9.26 5.77
CA CYS A 256 15.84 -8.59 4.50
C CYS A 256 16.77 -7.39 4.22
N ILE A 257 17.04 -6.57 5.24
CA ILE A 257 17.97 -5.44 5.12
C ILE A 257 19.39 -5.95 4.85
N SER A 258 19.81 -7.00 5.56
CA SER A 258 21.17 -7.56 5.42
C SER A 258 21.40 -8.30 4.10
N SER A 259 20.34 -8.76 3.41
CA SER A 259 20.45 -9.62 2.24
C SER A 259 20.86 -8.89 0.95
N GLN A 260 20.81 -7.56 0.94
CA GLN A 260 21.14 -6.74 -0.22
C GLN A 260 21.50 -5.29 0.17
N GLN A 261 22.31 -4.61 -0.64
CA GLN A 261 22.69 -3.21 -0.45
C GLN A 261 22.50 -2.34 -1.71
N GLU A 262 22.07 -2.93 -2.82
CA GLU A 262 21.87 -2.21 -4.09
C GLU A 262 20.65 -1.27 -4.02
N TRP A 263 19.54 -1.73 -3.44
CA TRP A 263 18.26 -1.04 -3.42
C TRP A 263 17.89 -0.64 -1.99
N LYS A 264 18.35 0.54 -1.56
CA LYS A 264 18.05 1.12 -0.25
C LYS A 264 16.56 1.31 0.03
N GLN A 265 15.75 1.41 -1.02
CA GLN A 265 14.30 1.59 -0.89
C GLN A 265 13.62 0.36 -0.29
N ILE A 266 14.16 -0.84 -0.51
CA ILE A 266 13.70 -2.03 0.19
C ILE A 266 14.04 -1.92 1.68
N HIS A 267 15.19 -1.34 2.05
CA HIS A 267 15.50 -1.04 3.45
C HIS A 267 14.49 -0.05 4.03
N HIS A 268 14.11 0.99 3.29
CA HIS A 268 13.10 1.96 3.75
C HIS A 268 11.73 1.31 3.98
N LEU A 269 11.32 0.36 3.13
CA LEU A 269 10.12 -0.43 3.40
C LEU A 269 10.26 -1.24 4.70
N CYS A 270 11.42 -1.86 4.93
CA CYS A 270 11.69 -2.58 6.18
C CYS A 270 11.73 -1.64 7.40
N TYR A 271 12.31 -0.44 7.28
CA TYR A 271 12.34 0.56 8.35
C TYR A 271 10.93 1.00 8.73
N TRP A 272 10.05 1.20 7.75
CA TRP A 272 8.64 1.50 7.99
C TRP A 272 7.95 0.41 8.80
N GLU A 273 8.14 -0.85 8.42
CA GLU A 273 7.52 -1.97 9.11
C GLU A 273 8.15 -2.25 10.49
N LEU A 274 9.46 -2.08 10.64
CA LEU A 274 10.17 -2.20 11.92
C LEU A 274 9.75 -1.10 12.89
N MET A 275 9.65 0.15 12.43
CA MET A 275 9.12 1.27 13.21
C MET A 275 7.75 0.93 13.81
N TRP A 276 6.83 0.41 13.00
CA TRP A 276 5.51 0.00 13.48
C TRP A 276 5.56 -1.21 14.39
N THR A 277 6.37 -2.22 14.05
CA THR A 277 6.51 -3.44 14.87
C THR A 277 7.01 -3.10 16.28
N HIS A 278 8.01 -2.23 16.40
CA HIS A 278 8.46 -1.69 17.69
C HIS A 278 7.38 -0.84 18.37
N SER A 279 6.63 -0.02 17.62
CA SER A 279 5.53 0.79 18.17
C SER A 279 4.40 -0.07 18.74
N TYR A 280 4.07 -1.22 18.13
CA TYR A 280 3.07 -2.15 18.67
C TYR A 280 3.51 -2.76 20.02
N GLN A 281 4.82 -2.88 20.23
CA GLN A 281 5.41 -3.35 21.49
C GLN A 281 5.77 -2.20 22.43
N GLN A 282 5.47 -0.95 22.06
CA GLN A 282 5.82 0.27 22.80
C GLN A 282 7.33 0.43 23.06
N GLU A 283 8.15 -0.13 22.19
CA GLU A 283 9.62 0.03 22.21
C GLU A 283 10.00 1.35 21.51
N TRP A 284 9.56 2.48 22.09
CA TRP A 284 9.56 3.81 21.45
C TRP A 284 10.94 4.26 20.98
N GLN A 285 12.00 3.95 21.72
CA GLN A 285 13.37 4.31 21.33
C GLN A 285 13.81 3.61 20.04
N GLN A 286 13.45 2.35 19.85
CA GLN A 286 13.77 1.62 18.63
C GLN A 286 12.88 2.08 17.47
N ALA A 287 11.59 2.32 17.74
CA ALA A 287 10.69 2.91 16.76
C ALA A 287 11.21 4.28 16.25
N TYR A 288 11.71 5.13 17.15
CA TYR A 288 12.32 6.42 16.82
C TYR A 288 13.52 6.26 15.89
N ARG A 289 14.42 5.30 16.13
CA ARG A 289 15.60 5.07 15.26
C ARG A 289 15.19 4.85 13.80
N TYR A 290 14.20 4.00 13.57
CA TYR A 290 13.71 3.74 12.21
C TYR A 290 12.91 4.93 11.64
N ALA A 291 12.13 5.63 12.46
CA ALA A 291 11.45 6.86 12.04
C ALA A 291 12.44 7.95 11.61
N ASP A 292 13.56 8.09 12.32
CA ASP A 292 14.63 9.03 12.02
C ASP A 292 15.38 8.66 10.72
N LEU A 293 15.70 7.37 10.52
CA LEU A 293 16.27 6.89 9.25
C LEU A 293 15.35 7.21 8.06
N LEU A 294 14.03 6.96 8.19
CA LEU A 294 13.06 7.32 7.16
C LEU A 294 13.02 8.83 6.90
N CYS A 295 13.02 9.65 7.96
CA CYS A 295 13.06 11.11 7.84
C CYS A 295 14.31 11.59 7.10
N LYS A 296 15.47 11.00 7.37
CA LYS A 296 16.75 11.39 6.76
C LYS A 296 16.84 10.90 5.32
N GLU A 297 16.49 9.65 5.06
CA GLU A 297 16.84 8.98 3.81
C GLU A 297 15.71 8.92 2.78
N SER A 298 14.44 8.74 3.19
CA SER A 298 13.35 8.48 2.25
C SER A 298 12.61 9.75 1.84
N ARG A 299 12.31 9.89 0.54
CA ARG A 299 11.53 11.02 -0.01
C ARG A 299 10.05 10.70 -0.22
N TRP A 300 9.64 9.46 0.01
CA TRP A 300 8.30 8.97 -0.34
C TRP A 300 7.15 9.75 0.31
N SER A 301 7.28 10.15 1.58
CA SER A 301 6.28 11.00 2.27
C SER A 301 6.91 11.73 3.44
N LYS A 302 7.72 12.76 3.13
CA LYS A 302 8.46 13.54 4.14
C LYS A 302 7.57 14.10 5.24
N ALA A 303 6.39 14.61 4.90
CA ALA A 303 5.42 15.10 5.89
C ALA A 303 4.97 14.00 6.88
N ILE A 304 4.69 12.79 6.39
CA ILE A 304 4.32 11.67 7.28
C ILE A 304 5.50 11.23 8.12
N TYR A 305 6.69 11.09 7.53
CA TYR A 305 7.86 10.66 8.30
C TYR A 305 8.18 11.61 9.44
N VAL A 306 8.18 12.93 9.18
CA VAL A 306 8.44 13.93 10.23
C VAL A 306 7.33 13.96 11.29
N TYR A 307 6.06 13.90 10.88
CA TYR A 307 4.95 13.83 11.82
C TYR A 307 5.03 12.58 12.71
N GLN A 308 5.33 11.43 12.10
CA GLN A 308 5.43 10.14 12.77
C GLN A 308 6.62 10.11 13.73
N LYS A 309 7.77 10.66 13.33
CA LYS A 309 8.93 10.84 14.21
C LYS A 309 8.55 11.68 15.42
N ALA A 310 7.93 12.85 15.22
CA ALA A 310 7.46 13.70 16.31
C ALA A 310 6.47 12.96 17.23
N ALA A 311 5.50 12.26 16.64
CA ALA A 311 4.49 11.50 17.37
C ALA A 311 5.09 10.37 18.21
N ILE A 312 6.09 9.65 17.71
CA ILE A 312 6.80 8.59 18.45
C ILE A 312 7.61 9.19 19.60
N ILE A 313 8.34 10.29 19.37
CA ILE A 313 9.11 10.97 20.42
C ILE A 313 8.17 11.48 21.53
N SER A 314 6.97 11.94 21.19
CA SER A 314 5.96 12.35 22.18
C SER A 314 5.49 11.24 23.11
N MET A 315 5.76 9.96 22.79
CA MET A 315 5.44 8.82 23.67
C MET A 315 6.61 8.41 24.58
N MET A 316 7.79 9.03 24.43
CA MET A 316 9.00 8.67 25.17
C MET A 316 9.05 9.40 26.52
N SER A 317 9.88 8.88 27.43
CA SER A 317 10.21 9.57 28.68
C SER A 317 10.96 10.88 28.41
N GLU A 318 10.84 11.89 29.28
CA GLU A 318 11.59 13.15 29.12
C GLU A 318 13.10 12.94 29.03
N GLU A 319 13.63 11.94 29.75
CA GLU A 319 15.05 11.58 29.71
C GLU A 319 15.45 11.08 28.32
N ASP A 320 14.65 10.19 27.72
CA ASP A 320 14.95 9.64 26.41
C ASP A 320 14.75 10.66 25.29
N VAL A 321 13.75 11.56 25.41
CA VAL A 321 13.60 12.71 24.50
C VAL A 321 14.87 13.56 24.50
N LYS A 322 15.43 13.90 25.67
CA LYS A 322 16.69 14.67 25.76
C LYS A 322 17.85 13.97 25.05
N LYS A 323 17.94 12.63 25.12
CA LYS A 323 18.99 11.85 24.42
C LYS A 323 18.87 11.93 22.89
N THR A 324 17.68 12.18 22.34
CA THR A 324 17.50 12.34 20.89
C THR A 324 18.06 13.66 20.36
N GLY A 325 18.08 14.71 21.19
CA GLY A 325 18.44 16.07 20.76
C GLY A 325 17.41 16.74 19.84
N GLU A 326 16.22 16.16 19.70
CA GLU A 326 15.16 16.66 18.83
C GLU A 326 14.26 17.68 19.56
N ASP A 327 13.73 18.63 18.83
CA ASP A 327 12.66 19.51 19.29
C ASP A 327 11.32 19.05 18.70
N ILE A 328 10.48 18.44 19.56
CA ILE A 328 9.16 17.91 19.17
C ILE A 328 8.27 18.99 18.55
N VAL A 329 8.28 20.20 19.13
CA VAL A 329 7.43 21.30 18.67
C VAL A 329 7.86 21.73 17.28
N GLU A 330 9.17 21.86 17.05
CA GLU A 330 9.71 22.25 15.76
C GLU A 330 9.48 21.17 14.69
N LEU A 331 9.60 19.89 15.04
CA LEU A 331 9.25 18.80 14.13
C LEU A 331 7.80 18.90 13.65
N PHE A 332 6.84 19.13 14.55
CA PHE A 332 5.44 19.32 14.14
C PHE A 332 5.23 20.58 13.28
N ARG A 333 5.93 21.69 13.58
CA ARG A 333 5.83 22.93 12.78
C ARG A 333 6.29 22.74 11.33
N GLN A 334 7.27 21.89 11.09
CA GLN A 334 7.79 21.61 9.74
C GLN A 334 6.81 20.85 8.83
N VAL A 335 5.86 20.09 9.40
CA VAL A 335 5.00 19.15 8.65
C VAL A 335 4.23 19.82 7.51
N GLU A 336 3.73 21.05 7.70
CA GLU A 336 2.96 21.77 6.65
C GLU A 336 3.80 22.09 5.42
N GLY A 337 5.08 22.44 5.61
CA GLY A 337 6.02 22.76 4.53
C GLY A 337 6.49 21.55 3.74
N LEU A 338 6.30 20.33 4.27
CA LEU A 338 6.79 19.08 3.69
C LEU A 338 5.71 18.31 2.90
N LYS A 339 4.48 18.83 2.87
CA LYS A 339 3.34 18.18 2.21
C LYS A 339 3.52 18.14 0.70
N GLN A 340 3.36 16.97 0.11
CA GLN A 340 3.37 16.77 -1.34
C GLN A 340 1.96 16.59 -1.90
N ARG A 341 1.86 16.57 -3.22
CA ARG A 341 0.61 16.29 -3.94
C ARG A 341 0.85 15.12 -4.88
N LEU A 342 -0.13 14.22 -4.94
CA LEU A 342 -0.16 13.13 -5.91
C LEU A 342 -1.36 13.34 -6.84
N ALA A 343 -1.14 13.38 -8.14
CA ALA A 343 -2.17 13.69 -9.15
C ALA A 343 -3.00 14.97 -8.81
N GLY A 344 -2.33 16.03 -8.33
CA GLY A 344 -2.96 17.31 -7.99
C GLY A 344 -3.78 17.32 -6.70
N LYS A 345 -3.90 16.19 -6.00
CA LYS A 345 -4.55 16.08 -4.69
C LYS A 345 -3.48 15.82 -3.62
N SER A 346 -3.53 16.53 -2.50
CA SER A 346 -2.66 16.16 -1.38
C SER A 346 -3.09 14.80 -0.81
N ILE A 347 -2.11 13.99 -0.43
CA ILE A 347 -2.33 12.66 0.12
C ILE A 347 -3.19 12.79 1.39
N PRO A 348 -4.30 12.04 1.54
CA PRO A 348 -5.21 12.21 2.66
C PRO A 348 -4.54 12.15 4.04
N THR A 349 -3.59 11.23 4.22
CA THR A 349 -2.84 11.08 5.47
C THR A 349 -1.93 12.28 5.75
N GLU A 350 -1.31 12.88 4.73
CA GLU A 350 -0.53 14.10 4.91
C GLU A 350 -1.42 15.29 5.28
N LYS A 351 -2.62 15.40 4.68
CA LYS A 351 -3.59 16.42 5.08
C LYS A 351 -4.00 16.25 6.54
N PHE A 352 -4.18 15.01 6.99
CA PHE A 352 -4.46 14.70 8.39
C PHE A 352 -3.31 15.16 9.29
N ALA A 353 -2.07 14.73 9.02
CA ALA A 353 -0.87 15.13 9.76
C ALA A 353 -0.71 16.65 9.83
N VAL A 354 -0.90 17.36 8.70
CA VAL A 354 -0.86 18.83 8.66
C VAL A 354 -1.94 19.46 9.53
N ARG A 355 -3.17 18.93 9.51
CA ARG A 355 -4.27 19.45 10.34
C ARG A 355 -3.94 19.30 11.83
N LYS A 356 -3.49 18.11 12.26
CA LYS A 356 -3.09 17.85 13.65
C LYS A 356 -1.92 18.74 14.08
N SER A 357 -0.95 18.94 13.19
CA SER A 357 0.24 19.78 13.45
C SER A 357 -0.08 21.27 13.65
N ARG A 358 -1.27 21.76 13.24
CA ARG A 358 -1.65 23.17 13.44
C ARG A 358 -1.68 23.59 14.91
N ARG A 359 -1.88 22.63 15.83
CA ARG A 359 -1.83 22.86 17.29
C ARG A 359 -0.47 23.41 17.74
N TYR A 360 0.59 23.14 16.99
CA TYR A 360 1.96 23.56 17.28
C TYR A 360 2.35 24.93 16.70
N LYS A 361 1.44 25.63 15.99
CA LYS A 361 1.72 26.96 15.43
C LYS A 361 1.83 28.07 16.48
N ALA A 362 1.14 27.92 17.61
CA ALA A 362 1.20 28.89 18.69
C ALA A 362 2.59 28.90 19.36
N ALA A 363 2.93 30.00 20.01
CA ALA A 363 4.19 30.13 20.76
C ALA A 363 4.26 29.12 21.92
N SER A 364 3.16 28.96 22.65
CA SER A 364 2.96 27.93 23.69
C SER A 364 1.87 26.96 23.23
N PRO A 365 2.22 25.90 22.50
CA PRO A 365 1.23 24.97 21.96
C PRO A 365 0.72 24.02 23.05
N VAL A 366 -0.54 23.62 22.94
CA VAL A 366 -1.06 22.50 23.73
C VAL A 366 -0.65 21.19 23.01
N PRO A 367 0.04 20.23 23.65
CA PRO A 367 0.48 19.02 22.96
C PRO A 367 -0.67 18.10 22.52
N LEU A 368 -0.48 17.32 21.46
CA LEU A 368 -1.40 16.24 21.07
C LEU A 368 -1.40 15.12 22.12
N VAL A 369 -2.57 14.58 22.45
CA VAL A 369 -2.67 13.39 23.32
C VAL A 369 -2.35 12.12 22.52
N ILE A 370 -1.44 11.29 23.04
CA ILE A 370 -1.05 9.98 22.48
C ILE A 370 -0.94 9.91 20.92
N PRO A 371 -0.21 10.83 20.27
CA PRO A 371 -0.25 11.01 18.81
C PRO A 371 0.24 9.78 18.03
N ALA A 372 1.13 8.96 18.60
CA ALA A 372 1.56 7.72 17.95
C ALA A 372 0.42 6.68 17.88
N LEU A 373 -0.43 6.62 18.91
CA LEU A 373 -1.56 5.67 18.95
C LEU A 373 -2.70 6.14 18.04
N GLU A 374 -2.94 7.45 17.93
CA GLU A 374 -3.85 8.00 16.92
C GLU A 374 -3.38 7.60 15.51
N MET A 375 -2.08 7.74 15.21
CA MET A 375 -1.55 7.28 13.93
C MET A 375 -1.62 5.76 13.77
N MET A 376 -1.41 5.00 14.84
CA MET A 376 -1.58 3.55 14.82
C MET A 376 -3.00 3.18 14.37
N TYR A 377 -4.02 3.88 14.86
CA TYR A 377 -5.39 3.70 14.39
C TYR A 377 -5.57 4.12 12.93
N VAL A 378 -5.02 5.26 12.52
CA VAL A 378 -5.06 5.72 11.13
C VAL A 378 -4.49 4.67 10.18
N TRP A 379 -3.45 3.92 10.58
CA TRP A 379 -2.85 2.85 9.78
C TRP A 379 -3.46 1.46 10.01
N ASN A 380 -4.58 1.39 10.75
CA ASN A 380 -5.28 0.17 11.13
C ASN A 380 -4.44 -0.80 11.99
N GLY A 381 -3.45 -0.30 12.72
CA GLY A 381 -2.56 -1.06 13.57
C GLY A 381 -3.25 -1.75 14.76
N PHE A 382 -4.42 -1.25 15.21
CA PHE A 382 -5.19 -1.89 16.27
C PHE A 382 -5.65 -3.31 15.90
N THR A 383 -5.93 -3.56 14.62
CA THR A 383 -6.25 -4.92 14.14
C THR A 383 -5.08 -5.89 14.19
N ILE A 384 -3.85 -5.35 14.17
CA ILE A 384 -2.60 -6.12 14.25
C ILE A 384 -2.25 -6.38 15.71
N VAL A 385 -2.15 -5.33 16.54
CA VAL A 385 -1.85 -5.48 17.97
C VAL A 385 -2.92 -6.30 18.69
N GLY A 386 -4.18 -6.20 18.27
CA GLY A 386 -5.30 -7.00 18.77
C GLY A 386 -5.16 -8.50 18.58
N LYS A 387 -4.16 -8.99 17.82
CA LYS A 387 -3.81 -10.42 17.75
C LYS A 387 -2.96 -10.90 18.94
N ARG A 388 -2.43 -9.98 19.75
CA ARG A 388 -1.61 -10.19 20.95
C ARG A 388 -2.28 -9.51 22.16
N ALA A 389 -2.85 -10.30 23.06
CA ALA A 389 -3.57 -9.78 24.22
C ALA A 389 -2.66 -8.93 25.13
N ASP A 390 -1.44 -9.40 25.40
CA ASP A 390 -0.45 -8.71 26.24
C ASP A 390 -0.06 -7.33 25.67
N ALA A 391 0.18 -7.22 24.37
CA ALA A 391 0.47 -5.94 23.72
C ALA A 391 -0.75 -5.00 23.73
N THR A 392 -1.95 -5.56 23.58
CA THR A 392 -3.20 -4.79 23.63
C THR A 392 -3.50 -4.27 25.04
N GLU A 393 -3.29 -5.08 26.07
CA GLU A 393 -3.40 -4.64 27.48
C GLU A 393 -2.38 -3.53 27.79
N ALA A 394 -1.14 -3.66 27.32
CA ALA A 394 -0.12 -2.63 27.52
C ALA A 394 -0.54 -1.29 26.87
N LEU A 395 -1.18 -1.32 25.69
CA LEU A 395 -1.72 -0.11 25.06
C LEU A 395 -2.89 0.47 25.87
N LEU A 396 -3.78 -0.40 26.39
CA LEU A 396 -4.89 0.03 27.24
C LEU A 396 -4.39 0.79 28.47
N VAL A 397 -3.37 0.27 29.17
CA VAL A 397 -2.75 0.94 30.34
C VAL A 397 -2.22 2.33 29.96
N THR A 398 -1.58 2.44 28.79
CA THR A 398 -1.04 3.72 28.31
C THR A 398 -2.15 4.74 27.99
N ILE A 399 -3.24 4.26 27.42
CA ILE A 399 -4.42 5.09 27.11
C ILE A 399 -5.11 5.55 28.40
N GLU A 400 -5.25 4.68 29.39
CA GLU A 400 -5.83 5.01 30.70
C GLU A 400 -4.98 6.02 31.45
N ALA A 401 -3.64 5.87 31.44
CA ALA A 401 -2.75 6.87 32.02
C ALA A 401 -2.86 8.24 31.31
N ALA A 402 -3.03 8.24 29.98
CA ALA A 402 -3.25 9.47 29.22
C ALA A 402 -4.62 10.11 29.53
N GLU A 403 -5.65 9.30 29.76
CA GLU A 403 -6.99 9.74 30.20
C GLU A 403 -6.92 10.53 31.52
N GLU A 404 -6.21 9.99 32.51
CA GLU A 404 -6.04 10.61 33.82
C GLU A 404 -5.26 11.94 33.77
N GLN A 405 -4.37 12.09 32.78
CA GLN A 405 -3.52 13.26 32.60
C GLN A 405 -4.17 14.35 31.72
N LEU A 406 -5.40 14.15 31.25
CA LEU A 406 -6.08 15.16 30.43
C LEU A 406 -6.39 16.43 31.24
N HIS A 407 -5.73 17.52 30.88
CA HIS A 407 -5.99 18.83 31.47
C HIS A 407 -7.07 19.62 30.72
N PRO A 408 -7.80 20.53 31.41
CA PRO A 408 -8.73 21.44 30.74
C PRO A 408 -8.02 22.31 29.70
N SER A 409 -8.50 22.26 28.46
CA SER A 409 -8.05 23.11 27.36
C SER A 409 -9.17 23.23 26.32
N GLU A 410 -8.98 24.09 25.32
CA GLU A 410 -9.95 24.20 24.21
C GLU A 410 -10.11 22.90 23.40
N PHE A 411 -9.10 22.02 23.44
CA PHE A 411 -9.04 20.74 22.75
C PHE A 411 -9.50 19.56 23.62
N HIS A 412 -9.75 19.79 24.92
CA HIS A 412 -10.09 18.73 25.87
C HIS A 412 -11.28 17.85 25.42
N PRO A 413 -12.38 18.39 24.85
CA PRO A 413 -13.48 17.55 24.35
C PRO A 413 -13.02 16.55 23.27
N ASP A 414 -12.18 17.01 22.34
CA ASP A 414 -11.65 16.22 21.23
C ASP A 414 -10.62 15.19 21.73
N ASP A 415 -9.70 15.61 22.60
CA ASP A 415 -8.68 14.73 23.21
C ASP A 415 -9.33 13.63 24.06
N SER A 416 -10.38 13.96 24.84
CA SER A 416 -11.16 12.98 25.61
C SER A 416 -11.87 11.97 24.70
N CYS A 417 -12.46 12.43 23.59
CA CYS A 417 -13.11 11.55 22.63
C CYS A 417 -12.11 10.62 21.94
N LEU A 418 -10.93 11.12 21.58
CA LEU A 418 -9.87 10.30 21.00
C LEU A 418 -9.42 9.20 21.97
N VAL A 419 -9.17 9.55 23.23
CA VAL A 419 -8.78 8.59 24.27
C VAL A 419 -9.85 7.51 24.46
N GLN A 420 -11.12 7.89 24.58
CA GLN A 420 -12.22 6.91 24.70
C GLN A 420 -12.33 6.02 23.46
N MET A 421 -12.18 6.58 22.27
CA MET A 421 -12.23 5.79 21.03
C MET A 421 -11.11 4.73 21.00
N LEU A 422 -9.87 5.11 21.33
CA LEU A 422 -8.73 4.19 21.34
C LEU A 422 -8.83 3.17 22.49
N LYS A 423 -9.37 3.57 23.64
CA LYS A 423 -9.67 2.68 24.78
C LYS A 423 -10.69 1.62 24.38
N GLY A 424 -11.79 2.04 23.74
CA GLY A 424 -12.83 1.16 23.23
C GLY A 424 -12.30 0.14 22.22
N LEU A 425 -11.35 0.53 21.37
CA LEU A 425 -10.68 -0.39 20.43
C LEU A 425 -9.87 -1.47 21.16
N CYS A 426 -9.08 -1.11 22.18
CA CYS A 426 -8.35 -2.09 22.98
C CYS A 426 -9.32 -3.07 23.66
N LEU A 427 -10.33 -2.54 24.34
CA LEU A 427 -11.34 -3.33 25.05
C LEU A 427 -12.09 -4.28 24.10
N LYS A 428 -12.43 -3.82 22.89
CA LYS A 428 -13.06 -4.64 21.85
C LYS A 428 -12.16 -5.81 21.44
N HIS A 429 -10.87 -5.55 21.18
CA HIS A 429 -9.90 -6.59 20.82
C HIS A 429 -9.61 -7.56 21.97
N LEU A 430 -9.72 -7.12 23.21
CA LEU A 430 -9.64 -7.95 24.42
C LEU A 430 -10.94 -8.71 24.74
N GLY A 431 -11.99 -8.55 23.92
CA GLY A 431 -13.29 -9.19 24.11
C GLY A 431 -14.16 -8.57 25.21
N ARG A 432 -13.75 -7.42 25.78
CA ARG A 432 -14.50 -6.67 26.80
C ARG A 432 -15.55 -5.76 26.14
N LEU A 433 -16.49 -6.37 25.41
CA LEU A 433 -17.36 -5.69 24.45
C LEU A 433 -18.27 -4.63 25.08
N LEU A 434 -18.83 -4.89 26.28
CA LEU A 434 -19.68 -3.92 26.97
C LEU A 434 -18.92 -2.64 27.35
N GLN A 435 -17.69 -2.78 27.86
CA GLN A 435 -16.86 -1.63 28.20
C GLN A 435 -16.45 -0.86 26.94
N ALA A 436 -16.17 -1.57 25.85
CA ALA A 436 -15.88 -0.95 24.56
C ALA A 436 -17.06 -0.13 24.03
N GLU A 437 -18.27 -0.67 24.09
CA GLU A 437 -19.51 0.00 23.71
C GLU A 437 -19.76 1.27 24.53
N LEU A 438 -19.51 1.23 25.85
CA LEU A 438 -19.60 2.42 26.70
C LEU A 438 -18.61 3.51 26.26
N CYS A 439 -17.35 3.14 26.00
CA CYS A 439 -16.34 4.09 25.53
C CYS A 439 -16.77 4.74 24.21
N PHE A 440 -17.24 3.94 23.24
CA PHE A 440 -17.73 4.47 21.97
C PHE A 440 -18.95 5.37 22.13
N THR A 441 -19.89 5.03 23.02
CA THR A 441 -21.07 5.85 23.29
C THR A 441 -20.69 7.23 23.83
N GLN A 442 -19.71 7.30 24.73
CA GLN A 442 -19.19 8.58 25.25
C GLN A 442 -18.63 9.48 24.14
N VAL A 443 -17.98 8.91 23.12
CA VAL A 443 -17.49 9.67 21.97
C VAL A 443 -18.65 10.27 21.16
N LEU A 444 -19.74 9.52 20.98
CA LEU A 444 -20.92 9.99 20.25
C LEU A 444 -21.69 11.10 20.99
N GLU A 445 -21.61 11.12 22.32
CA GLU A 445 -22.15 12.17 23.18
C GLU A 445 -21.20 13.37 23.32
N GLY A 446 -19.95 13.21 22.86
CA GLY A 446 -18.89 14.20 22.94
C GLY A 446 -19.13 15.46 22.10
N ARG A 447 -18.80 16.62 22.68
CA ARG A 447 -18.91 17.93 22.01
C ARG A 447 -17.63 18.29 21.23
N ILE A 448 -17.31 17.48 20.22
CA ILE A 448 -16.12 17.61 19.37
C ILE A 448 -16.12 18.93 18.61
N ARG A 449 -15.00 19.66 18.65
CA ARG A 449 -14.85 21.00 18.04
C ARG A 449 -14.05 21.01 16.75
N TYR A 450 -13.04 20.13 16.64
CA TYR A 450 -12.04 20.17 15.58
C TYR A 450 -11.92 18.83 14.85
N ASP A 451 -11.82 17.74 15.59
CA ASP A 451 -11.57 16.38 15.08
C ASP A 451 -12.86 15.64 14.76
N HIS A 452 -13.70 16.26 13.91
CA HIS A 452 -15.02 15.73 13.51
C HIS A 452 -14.97 14.33 12.88
N TYR A 453 -13.79 13.83 12.49
CA TYR A 453 -13.63 12.47 12.00
C TYR A 453 -13.89 11.41 13.10
N LEU A 454 -13.72 11.75 14.38
CA LEU A 454 -13.89 10.81 15.49
C LEU A 454 -15.29 10.19 15.53
N VAL A 455 -16.34 10.97 15.23
CA VAL A 455 -17.73 10.49 15.26
C VAL A 455 -18.01 9.41 14.20
N PRO A 456 -17.86 9.67 12.88
CA PRO A 456 -18.13 8.65 11.87
C PRO A 456 -17.20 7.43 11.98
N PHE A 457 -15.93 7.62 12.39
CA PHE A 457 -15.05 6.49 12.63
C PHE A 457 -15.50 5.66 13.85
N THR A 458 -15.97 6.29 14.92
CA THR A 458 -16.50 5.56 16.10
C THR A 458 -17.79 4.81 15.76
N LEU A 459 -18.70 5.40 14.98
CA LEU A 459 -19.90 4.70 14.49
C LEU A 459 -19.53 3.46 13.67
N HIS A 460 -18.51 3.56 12.81
CA HIS A 460 -17.99 2.41 12.08
C HIS A 460 -17.45 1.32 13.03
N GLU A 461 -16.64 1.69 14.03
CA GLU A 461 -16.08 0.72 14.98
C GLU A 461 -17.13 0.06 15.88
N LEU A 462 -18.16 0.81 16.27
CA LEU A 462 -19.32 0.34 17.02
C LEU A 462 -20.16 -0.62 16.17
N GLY A 463 -20.37 -0.32 14.89
CA GLY A 463 -21.03 -1.25 13.97
C GLY A 463 -20.24 -2.56 13.79
N LEU A 464 -18.91 -2.49 13.73
CA LEU A 464 -18.05 -3.67 13.72
C LEU A 464 -18.10 -4.45 15.06
N LEU A 465 -18.28 -3.76 16.19
CA LEU A 465 -18.49 -4.39 17.50
C LEU A 465 -19.82 -5.16 17.54
N TYR A 466 -20.92 -4.57 17.08
CA TYR A 466 -22.20 -5.28 16.99
C TYR A 466 -22.16 -6.45 16.02
N LYS A 467 -21.41 -6.32 14.92
CA LYS A 467 -21.14 -7.46 14.04
C LYS A 467 -20.46 -8.61 14.78
N GLN A 468 -19.47 -8.31 15.63
CA GLN A 468 -18.77 -9.32 16.45
C GLN A 468 -19.70 -9.97 17.49
N GLN A 469 -20.69 -9.24 17.99
CA GLN A 469 -21.74 -9.77 18.88
C GLN A 469 -22.82 -10.58 18.12
N GLY A 470 -22.85 -10.53 16.79
CA GLY A 470 -23.86 -11.19 15.96
C GLY A 470 -25.11 -10.34 15.68
N ASP A 471 -25.18 -9.08 16.15
CA ASP A 471 -26.28 -8.16 15.87
C ASP A 471 -26.07 -7.44 14.52
N ILE A 472 -26.40 -8.16 13.45
CA ILE A 472 -26.23 -7.69 12.05
C ILE A 472 -27.09 -6.45 11.76
N THR A 473 -28.25 -6.34 12.40
CA THR A 473 -29.17 -5.22 12.21
C THR A 473 -28.56 -3.94 12.76
N LYS A 474 -28.13 -3.93 14.04
CA LYS A 474 -27.43 -2.78 14.61
C LYS A 474 -26.14 -2.48 13.86
N ALA A 475 -25.35 -3.52 13.53
CA ALA A 475 -24.12 -3.36 12.77
C ALA A 475 -24.34 -2.57 11.47
N THR A 476 -25.35 -2.96 10.69
CA THR A 476 -25.70 -2.30 9.42
C THR A 476 -26.12 -0.84 9.67
N THR A 477 -27.02 -0.61 10.62
CA THR A 477 -27.50 0.74 10.96
C THR A 477 -26.37 1.70 11.32
N TYR A 478 -25.46 1.29 12.21
CA TYR A 478 -24.34 2.14 12.62
C TYR A 478 -23.35 2.41 11.47
N ILE A 479 -23.05 1.40 10.66
CA ILE A 479 -22.15 1.53 9.51
C ILE A 479 -22.75 2.42 8.42
N GLU A 480 -24.05 2.33 8.17
CA GLU A 480 -24.75 3.21 7.22
C GLU A 480 -24.82 4.65 7.74
N ASN A 481 -25.12 4.86 9.02
CA ASN A 481 -25.12 6.17 9.66
C ASN A 481 -23.75 6.88 9.53
N ALA A 482 -22.65 6.15 9.69
CA ALA A 482 -21.30 6.68 9.49
C ALA A 482 -21.07 7.21 8.05
N LYS A 483 -21.78 6.66 7.06
CA LYS A 483 -21.69 7.04 5.64
C LYS A 483 -22.61 8.19 5.25
N THR A 484 -23.85 8.20 5.74
CA THR A 484 -24.90 9.10 5.22
C THR A 484 -24.99 10.42 5.98
N ASN A 485 -24.61 10.43 7.26
CA ASN A 485 -24.90 11.57 8.14
C ASN A 485 -23.71 12.52 8.34
N TYR A 486 -22.54 12.20 7.77
CA TYR A 486 -21.29 12.96 7.96
C TYR A 486 -20.59 13.19 6.62
N LYS A 487 -19.98 14.37 6.46
CA LYS A 487 -19.23 14.78 5.26
C LYS A 487 -18.11 15.76 5.61
N ASP A 488 -17.17 15.94 4.70
CA ASP A 488 -16.09 16.96 4.76
C ASP A 488 -15.11 16.80 5.94
N TYR A 489 -15.05 15.61 6.56
CA TYR A 489 -14.14 15.29 7.66
C TYR A 489 -12.80 14.70 7.18
N SER A 490 -11.79 14.68 8.06
CA SER A 490 -10.50 14.07 7.75
C SER A 490 -10.63 12.58 7.44
N MET A 491 -9.94 12.11 6.40
CA MET A 491 -9.90 10.68 6.02
C MET A 491 -11.25 10.08 5.57
N GLU A 492 -12.23 10.90 5.19
CA GLU A 492 -13.56 10.46 4.71
C GLU A 492 -13.50 9.39 3.62
N SER A 493 -12.74 9.60 2.54
CA SER A 493 -12.65 8.62 1.46
C SER A 493 -12.14 7.26 1.95
N ARG A 494 -11.23 7.24 2.93
CA ARG A 494 -10.71 6.00 3.50
C ARG A 494 -11.78 5.29 4.32
N LEU A 495 -12.54 6.02 5.14
CA LEU A 495 -13.64 5.43 5.90
C LEU A 495 -14.70 4.86 4.97
N HIS A 496 -15.03 5.54 3.87
CA HIS A 496 -16.00 5.05 2.89
C HIS A 496 -15.58 3.72 2.25
N PHE A 497 -14.30 3.52 1.94
CA PHE A 497 -13.80 2.21 1.49
C PHE A 497 -13.99 1.13 2.55
N ARG A 498 -13.64 1.41 3.81
CA ARG A 498 -13.82 0.48 4.94
C ARG A 498 -15.30 0.15 5.19
N ILE A 499 -16.18 1.15 5.13
CA ILE A 499 -17.64 0.99 5.23
C ILE A 499 -18.15 0.07 4.12
N HIS A 500 -17.73 0.31 2.86
CA HIS A 500 -18.13 -0.54 1.74
C HIS A 500 -17.70 -1.99 1.94
N ALA A 501 -16.46 -2.21 2.39
CA ALA A 501 -15.95 -3.55 2.70
C ALA A 501 -16.73 -4.21 3.85
N ALA A 502 -17.03 -3.47 4.91
CA ALA A 502 -17.80 -3.96 6.06
C ALA A 502 -19.23 -4.33 5.68
N LEU A 503 -19.96 -3.46 4.96
CA LEU A 503 -21.30 -3.76 4.44
C LEU A 503 -21.30 -4.97 3.51
N GLY A 504 -20.30 -5.09 2.64
CA GLY A 504 -20.13 -6.27 1.78
C GLY A 504 -20.00 -7.56 2.59
N SER A 505 -19.27 -7.53 3.70
CA SER A 505 -19.10 -8.68 4.58
C SER A 505 -20.35 -9.03 5.42
N LEU A 506 -21.28 -8.09 5.61
CA LEU A 506 -22.53 -8.32 6.35
C LEU A 506 -23.60 -8.97 5.47
N ARG A 507 -23.57 -8.74 4.15
CA ARG A 507 -24.55 -9.29 3.20
C ARG A 507 -24.39 -10.79 2.93
N GLY A 508 -23.30 -11.40 3.42
CA GLY A 508 -22.90 -12.76 3.08
C GLY A 508 -22.46 -12.86 1.61
N SER A 509 -21.34 -13.52 1.35
CA SER A 509 -21.16 -14.11 0.01
C SER A 509 -22.29 -15.12 -0.17
N PRO A 510 -23.00 -15.17 -1.32
CA PRO A 510 -23.80 -16.33 -1.63
C PRO A 510 -22.87 -17.53 -1.49
N VAL A 511 -23.25 -18.49 -0.65
CA VAL A 511 -22.62 -19.81 -0.65
C VAL A 511 -22.86 -20.34 -2.07
N GLY A 512 -21.83 -20.27 -2.91
CA GLY A 512 -21.79 -21.08 -4.11
C GLY A 512 -21.81 -22.51 -3.62
N THR A 513 -22.99 -23.13 -3.65
CA THR A 513 -23.13 -24.57 -3.56
C THR A 513 -22.19 -25.25 -4.58
N PRO A 514 -21.66 -26.44 -4.26
CA PRO A 514 -20.55 -27.09 -4.96
C PRO A 514 -20.66 -27.13 -6.49
#